data_AF-A0A1Y5FL61-F1
#
_entry.id   AF-A0A1Y5FL61-F1
#
_cell.length_a   1.000
_cell.length_b   1.000
_cell.length_c   1.000
_cell.angle_alpha   90.00
_cell.angle_beta   90.00
_cell.angle_gamma   90.00
#
_symmetry.space_group_name_H-M   'P 1'
#
loop_
_entity.id
_entity.type
_entity.pdbx_description
1 polymer ?
#
loop_
_entity_poly.entity_id
_entity_poly.type
_entity_poly.pdbx_seq_one_letter_code
_entity_poly.pdbx_strand_id
1 'polypeptide(L)'
;MSRLIFNKISIVESLADTDKKTGELLAHDLSLLEVFHDKGLVIECLKISNKQELLTHIESLTEDAKINNVFPILQIEVHGTSDQKGLALNSGENVSWNELEPYFRALNVATKCNLLVVMAACFGVHVSSNISLFDRAPYWGIIAPEKEILPNDILSTLTRFYTQLYTSEESNGLLASLQGSELEFITSEWFFVKAFKYYITEFCNDTDLTIKVNSIKNKLIAQGVIDLPGDEIIKCVLKPEGEERFYSFLNHFFMVDYYPENIDKISVKYDHINP
;
A
#
# COMPACT_ATOMS: atom_id res chain seq x y z
N MET A 1 -10.30 -12.75 9.73
CA MET A 1 -9.69 -11.74 8.85
C MET A 1 -10.68 -10.60 8.72
N SER A 2 -10.25 -9.36 8.92
CA SER A 2 -11.14 -8.23 8.65
C SER A 2 -11.51 -8.20 7.17
N ARG A 3 -12.75 -7.79 6.92
CA ARG A 3 -13.33 -7.68 5.59
C ARG A 3 -12.92 -6.34 5.00
N LEU A 4 -12.40 -6.33 3.78
CA LEU A 4 -12.23 -5.11 2.98
C LEU A 4 -13.59 -4.41 2.87
N ILE A 5 -13.68 -3.15 3.30
CA ILE A 5 -14.88 -2.32 3.16
C ILE A 5 -14.70 -1.45 1.91
N PHE A 6 -15.67 -1.39 1.02
CA PHE A 6 -15.57 -0.48 -0.12
C PHE A 6 -16.96 -0.10 -0.62
N ASN A 7 -17.06 1.13 -1.14
CA ASN A 7 -18.26 1.65 -1.79
C ASN A 7 -17.96 2.33 -3.13
N LYS A 8 -16.69 2.37 -3.53
CA LYS A 8 -16.24 2.96 -4.78
C LYS A 8 -15.13 2.11 -5.40
N ILE A 9 -15.16 1.93 -6.71
CA ILE A 9 -14.03 1.45 -7.52
C ILE A 9 -13.63 2.62 -8.41
N SER A 10 -12.44 3.17 -8.16
CA SER A 10 -11.91 4.30 -8.91
C SER A 10 -10.76 3.81 -9.79
N ILE A 11 -11.01 3.77 -11.08
CA ILE A 11 -10.05 3.34 -12.11
C ILE A 11 -9.42 4.59 -12.71
N VAL A 12 -8.10 4.67 -12.69
CA VAL A 12 -7.32 5.67 -13.43
C VAL A 12 -6.57 4.98 -14.55
N GLU A 13 -6.65 5.54 -15.75
CA GLU A 13 -5.99 4.98 -16.94
C GLU A 13 -5.12 6.04 -17.62
N SER A 14 -3.85 5.69 -17.86
CA SER A 14 -2.88 6.49 -18.64
C SER A 14 -2.17 5.61 -19.67
N LEU A 15 -2.95 5.03 -20.58
CA LEU A 15 -2.45 4.22 -21.70
C LEU A 15 -2.47 5.05 -22.98
N ALA A 16 -1.55 4.79 -23.91
CA ALA A 16 -1.52 5.46 -25.21
C ALA A 16 -2.69 4.99 -26.09
N ASP A 17 -3.05 5.73 -27.14
CA ASP A 17 -4.18 5.34 -28.02
C ASP A 17 -3.93 4.07 -28.82
N THR A 18 -2.66 3.70 -28.97
CA THR A 18 -2.24 2.44 -29.57
C THR A 18 -2.37 1.26 -28.63
N ASP A 19 -2.48 1.51 -27.33
CA ASP A 19 -2.60 0.46 -26.31
C ASP A 19 -4.03 -0.03 -26.20
N LYS A 20 -4.18 -1.28 -25.73
CA LYS A 20 -5.47 -1.79 -25.32
C LYS A 20 -5.91 -1.08 -24.03
N LYS A 21 -7.03 -0.36 -24.08
CA LYS A 21 -7.61 0.39 -22.95
C LYS A 21 -8.23 -0.55 -21.91
N THR A 22 -7.40 -1.23 -21.12
CA THR A 22 -7.80 -2.27 -20.18
C THR A 22 -8.66 -1.73 -19.04
N GLY A 23 -8.41 -0.50 -18.58
CA GLY A 23 -9.22 0.17 -17.57
C GLY A 23 -10.61 0.52 -18.06
N GLU A 24 -10.74 1.04 -19.29
CA GLU A 24 -12.06 1.33 -19.89
C GLU A 24 -12.89 0.05 -20.07
N LEU A 25 -12.26 -1.02 -20.56
CA LEU A 25 -12.90 -2.32 -20.72
C LEU A 25 -13.35 -2.91 -19.38
N LEU A 26 -12.48 -2.84 -18.37
CA LEU A 26 -12.80 -3.30 -17.02
C LEU A 26 -13.95 -2.49 -16.39
N ALA A 27 -13.94 -1.16 -16.56
CA ALA A 27 -15.01 -0.30 -16.07
C ALA A 27 -16.36 -0.64 -16.69
N HIS A 28 -16.37 -0.99 -17.98
CA HIS A 28 -17.57 -1.45 -18.68
C HIS A 28 -18.09 -2.75 -18.09
N ASP A 29 -17.22 -3.76 -17.92
CA ASP A 29 -17.57 -5.05 -17.31
C ASP A 29 -18.14 -4.87 -15.89
N LEU A 30 -17.50 -4.02 -15.09
CA LEU A 30 -17.95 -3.71 -13.73
C LEU A 30 -19.32 -3.01 -13.71
N SER A 31 -19.56 -2.09 -14.64
CA SER A 31 -20.83 -1.38 -14.73
C SER A 31 -21.98 -2.34 -15.04
N LEU A 32 -21.72 -3.37 -15.86
CA LEU A 32 -22.69 -4.43 -16.10
C LEU A 32 -22.95 -5.25 -14.83
N LEU A 33 -21.90 -5.64 -14.09
CA LEU A 33 -22.05 -6.35 -12.81
C LEU A 33 -22.90 -5.57 -11.82
N GLU A 34 -22.68 -4.25 -11.71
CA GLU A 34 -23.47 -3.40 -10.82
C GLU A 34 -24.95 -3.35 -11.24
N VAL A 35 -25.26 -3.27 -12.54
CA VAL A 35 -26.65 -3.35 -13.03
C VAL A 35 -27.32 -4.68 -12.66
N PHE A 36 -26.58 -5.78 -12.66
CA PHE A 36 -27.13 -7.11 -12.33
C PHE A 36 -27.24 -7.38 -10.83
N HIS A 37 -26.34 -6.82 -10.02
CA HIS A 37 -26.24 -7.13 -8.60
C HIS A 37 -26.75 -6.02 -7.67
N ASP A 38 -26.91 -4.78 -8.15
CA ASP A 38 -27.46 -3.61 -7.46
C ASP A 38 -26.88 -3.44 -6.04
N LYS A 39 -25.53 -3.37 -5.95
CA LYS A 39 -24.82 -3.25 -4.67
C LYS A 39 -24.66 -1.81 -4.19
N GLY A 40 -25.04 -0.83 -5.02
CA GLY A 40 -24.84 0.59 -4.78
C GLY A 40 -23.37 1.01 -4.90
N LEU A 41 -22.54 0.28 -5.66
CA LEU A 41 -21.13 0.59 -5.82
C LEU A 41 -20.94 1.68 -6.88
N VAL A 42 -20.18 2.72 -6.53
CA VAL A 42 -19.80 3.76 -7.49
C VAL A 42 -18.61 3.26 -8.31
N ILE A 43 -18.78 3.14 -9.63
CA ILE A 43 -17.69 2.81 -10.55
C ILE A 43 -17.33 4.06 -11.34
N GLU A 44 -16.06 4.43 -11.29
CA GLU A 44 -15.51 5.57 -12.02
C GLU A 44 -14.31 5.12 -12.82
N CYS A 45 -14.21 5.59 -14.07
CA CYS A 45 -13.02 5.43 -14.91
C CYS A 45 -12.57 6.79 -15.41
N LEU A 46 -11.43 7.25 -14.91
CA LEU A 46 -10.83 8.53 -15.27
C LEU A 46 -9.63 8.31 -16.19
N LYS A 47 -9.64 8.98 -17.34
CA LYS A 47 -8.47 9.06 -18.22
C LYS A 47 -7.60 10.21 -17.74
N ILE A 48 -6.35 9.91 -17.45
CA ILE A 48 -5.35 10.90 -17.03
C ILE A 48 -4.16 10.87 -17.98
N SER A 49 -3.53 12.02 -18.17
CA SER A 49 -2.41 12.15 -19.07
C SER A 49 -1.09 12.41 -18.37
N ASN A 50 -1.09 13.17 -17.28
CA ASN A 50 0.13 13.66 -16.63
C ASN A 50 0.15 13.39 -15.13
N LYS A 51 1.31 13.65 -14.51
CA LYS A 51 1.52 13.41 -13.08
C LYS A 51 0.56 14.20 -12.21
N GLN A 52 0.34 15.47 -12.54
CA GLN A 52 -0.52 16.33 -11.73
C GLN A 52 -1.94 15.79 -11.66
N GLU A 53 -2.49 15.31 -12.77
CA GLU A 53 -3.83 14.71 -12.80
C GLU A 53 -3.93 13.45 -11.95
N LEU A 54 -2.93 12.56 -11.99
CA LEU A 54 -2.87 11.38 -11.12
C LEU A 54 -2.90 11.76 -9.64
N LEU A 55 -1.99 12.67 -9.25
CA LEU A 55 -1.85 13.07 -7.85
C LEU A 55 -3.09 13.81 -7.34
N THR A 56 -3.63 14.73 -8.15
CA THR A 56 -4.86 15.48 -7.83
C THR A 56 -6.05 14.53 -7.65
N HIS A 57 -6.13 13.46 -8.44
CA HIS A 57 -7.19 12.47 -8.29
C HIS A 57 -7.08 11.70 -6.97
N ILE A 58 -5.87 11.27 -6.59
CA ILE A 58 -5.64 10.59 -5.30
C ILE A 58 -5.96 11.53 -4.13
N GLU A 59 -5.60 12.81 -4.24
CA GLU A 59 -5.96 13.84 -3.25
C GLU A 59 -7.48 14.02 -3.15
N SER A 60 -8.19 14.06 -4.28
CA SER A 60 -9.65 14.14 -4.31
C SER A 60 -10.29 12.94 -3.61
N LEU A 61 -9.82 11.73 -3.88
CA LEU A 61 -10.28 10.52 -3.17
C LEU A 61 -9.99 10.58 -1.67
N THR A 62 -8.88 11.22 -1.29
CA THR A 62 -8.49 11.40 0.11
C THR A 62 -9.48 12.33 0.82
N GLU A 63 -9.87 13.43 0.20
CA GLU A 63 -10.87 14.34 0.75
C GLU A 63 -12.27 13.71 0.80
N ASP A 64 -12.66 12.96 -0.23
CA ASP A 64 -13.90 12.18 -0.24
C ASP A 64 -13.93 11.13 0.89
N ALA A 65 -12.82 10.45 1.16
CA ALA A 65 -12.73 9.51 2.26
C ALA A 65 -12.93 10.18 3.62
N LYS A 66 -12.35 11.38 3.82
CA LYS A 66 -12.47 12.16 5.06
C LYS A 66 -13.88 12.71 5.29
N ILE A 67 -14.51 13.25 4.26
CA ILE A 67 -15.73 14.04 4.38
C ILE A 67 -16.98 13.19 4.12
N ASN A 68 -16.92 12.31 3.12
CA ASN A 68 -18.07 11.60 2.57
C ASN A 68 -18.09 10.11 2.93
N ASN A 69 -17.15 9.62 3.75
CA ASN A 69 -16.98 8.19 4.08
C ASN A 69 -16.87 7.31 2.83
N VAL A 70 -16.11 7.78 1.82
CA VAL A 70 -15.78 7.00 0.63
C VAL A 70 -14.61 6.06 0.95
N PHE A 71 -14.78 4.78 0.65
CA PHE A 71 -13.76 3.74 0.78
C PHE A 71 -13.47 3.18 -0.61
N PRO A 72 -12.51 3.79 -1.35
CA PRO A 72 -12.22 3.38 -2.70
C PRO A 72 -11.31 2.15 -2.74
N ILE A 73 -11.56 1.27 -3.71
CA ILE A 73 -10.50 0.49 -4.34
C ILE A 73 -9.90 1.38 -5.43
N LEU A 74 -8.59 1.60 -5.38
CA LEU A 74 -7.87 2.40 -6.38
C LEU A 74 -7.22 1.45 -7.39
N GLN A 75 -7.75 1.45 -8.62
CA GLN A 75 -7.23 0.70 -9.76
C GLN A 75 -6.40 1.63 -10.64
N ILE A 76 -5.15 1.27 -10.94
CA ILE A 76 -4.23 2.07 -11.76
C ILE A 76 -3.82 1.25 -12.99
N GLU A 77 -4.16 1.75 -14.17
CA GLU A 77 -3.93 1.13 -15.49
C GLU A 77 -2.95 1.99 -16.30
N VAL A 78 -1.66 1.67 -16.20
CA VAL A 78 -0.56 2.45 -16.79
C VAL A 78 0.64 1.55 -17.08
N HIS A 79 1.63 2.03 -17.82
CA HIS A 79 2.89 1.30 -17.98
C HIS A 79 3.79 1.45 -16.74
N GLY A 80 4.64 0.45 -16.49
CA GLY A 80 5.76 0.59 -15.55
C GLY A 80 6.97 1.22 -16.23
N THR A 81 7.82 1.92 -15.48
CA THR A 81 9.10 2.41 -16.01
C THR A 81 10.07 1.24 -16.23
N SER A 82 10.94 1.36 -17.25
CA SER A 82 11.93 0.32 -17.57
C SER A 82 12.98 0.11 -16.48
N ASP A 83 13.22 1.12 -15.64
CA ASP A 83 14.09 1.02 -14.47
C ASP A 83 13.38 0.48 -13.22
N GLN A 84 12.09 0.13 -13.34
CA GLN A 84 11.26 -0.50 -12.28
C GLN A 84 11.01 0.42 -11.07
N LYS A 85 11.22 1.74 -11.21
CA LYS A 85 11.14 2.71 -10.11
C LYS A 85 9.87 3.57 -10.12
N GLY A 86 8.96 3.34 -11.05
CA GLY A 86 7.75 4.16 -11.14
C GLY A 86 6.75 3.74 -12.20
N LEU A 87 5.78 4.62 -12.41
CA LEU A 87 4.79 4.58 -13.48
C LEU A 87 5.25 5.46 -14.65
N ALA A 88 5.01 5.00 -15.87
CA ALA A 88 5.19 5.76 -17.09
C ALA A 88 3.81 6.15 -17.65
N LEU A 89 3.52 7.45 -17.69
CA LEU A 89 2.25 8.00 -18.14
C LEU A 89 2.26 8.26 -19.65
N ASN A 90 1.08 8.38 -20.25
CA ASN A 90 0.97 8.58 -21.70
C ASN A 90 1.48 9.95 -22.19
N SER A 91 1.64 10.94 -21.29
CA SER A 91 2.32 12.21 -21.62
C SER A 91 3.84 12.06 -21.82
N GLY A 92 4.42 10.91 -21.44
CA GLY A 92 5.86 10.71 -21.37
C GLY A 92 6.47 11.09 -20.01
N GLU A 93 5.66 11.58 -19.06
CA GLU A 93 6.10 11.79 -17.69
C GLU A 93 6.20 10.48 -16.91
N ASN A 94 7.20 10.41 -16.02
CA ASN A 94 7.33 9.33 -15.05
C ASN A 94 6.95 9.81 -13.65
N VAL A 95 6.33 8.93 -12.87
CA VAL A 95 6.02 9.13 -11.46
C VAL A 95 6.71 8.06 -10.65
N SER A 96 7.69 8.43 -9.83
CA SER A 96 8.43 7.47 -9.02
C SER A 96 7.59 6.91 -7.87
N TRP A 97 7.96 5.74 -7.37
CA TRP A 97 7.37 5.16 -6.17
C TRP A 97 7.48 6.06 -4.94
N ASN A 98 8.59 6.80 -4.81
CA ASN A 98 8.80 7.76 -3.73
C ASN A 98 7.86 8.97 -3.82
N GLU A 99 7.48 9.37 -5.03
CA GLU A 99 6.50 10.43 -5.23
C GLU A 99 5.08 9.96 -4.92
N LEU A 100 4.74 8.70 -5.22
CA LEU A 100 3.38 8.15 -5.04
C LEU A 100 3.06 7.72 -3.61
N GLU A 101 4.03 7.14 -2.90
CA GLU A 101 3.81 6.53 -1.60
C GLU A 101 3.18 7.50 -0.56
N PRO A 102 3.59 8.78 -0.46
CA PRO A 102 2.96 9.72 0.46
C PRO A 102 1.46 9.96 0.17
N TYR A 103 1.05 9.91 -1.10
CA TYR A 103 -0.35 10.09 -1.50
C TYR A 103 -1.18 8.84 -1.17
N PHE A 104 -0.65 7.65 -1.43
CA PHE A 104 -1.29 6.40 -1.00
C PHE A 104 -1.45 6.37 0.52
N ARG A 105 -0.41 6.75 1.26
CA ARG A 105 -0.46 6.85 2.72
C ARG A 105 -1.51 7.82 3.22
N ALA A 106 -1.59 9.02 2.64
CA ALA A 106 -2.62 10.00 3.00
C ALA A 106 -4.04 9.42 2.77
N LEU A 107 -4.27 8.77 1.62
CA LEU A 107 -5.54 8.11 1.32
C LEU A 107 -5.81 6.93 2.26
N ASN A 108 -4.82 6.12 2.59
CA ASN A 108 -4.99 4.98 3.49
C ASN A 108 -5.29 5.42 4.94
N VAL A 109 -4.73 6.55 5.37
CA VAL A 109 -5.09 7.19 6.65
C VAL A 109 -6.54 7.67 6.63
N ALA A 110 -6.98 8.30 5.54
CA ALA A 110 -8.36 8.75 5.38
C ALA A 110 -9.36 7.58 5.34
N THR A 111 -8.96 6.45 4.77
CA THR A 111 -9.78 5.23 4.70
C THR A 111 -9.60 4.31 5.91
N LYS A 112 -8.86 4.72 6.94
CA LYS A 112 -8.66 3.97 8.19
C LYS A 112 -7.99 2.60 8.00
N CYS A 113 -6.86 2.59 7.29
CA CYS A 113 -6.10 1.38 6.98
C CYS A 113 -6.95 0.32 6.24
N ASN A 114 -7.61 0.75 5.16
CA ASN A 114 -8.53 -0.09 4.39
C ASN A 114 -8.37 0.11 2.86
N LEU A 115 -7.41 0.92 2.42
CA LEU A 115 -7.16 1.13 0.99
C LEU A 115 -6.63 -0.15 0.34
N LEU A 116 -7.33 -0.66 -0.67
CA LEU A 116 -6.79 -1.64 -1.61
C LEU A 116 -6.32 -0.90 -2.87
N VAL A 117 -5.04 -1.05 -3.20
CA VAL A 117 -4.48 -0.58 -4.47
C VAL A 117 -4.38 -1.77 -5.42
N VAL A 118 -4.87 -1.62 -6.64
CA VAL A 118 -4.71 -2.62 -7.69
C VAL A 118 -3.97 -1.94 -8.84
N MET A 119 -2.80 -2.46 -9.17
CA MET A 119 -1.88 -1.85 -10.12
C MET A 119 -1.67 -2.79 -11.31
N ALA A 120 -2.26 -2.42 -12.43
CA ALA A 120 -2.04 -3.01 -13.73
C ALA A 120 -0.87 -2.32 -14.43
N ALA A 121 0.31 -2.37 -13.80
CA ALA A 121 1.55 -1.80 -14.34
C ALA A 121 2.70 -2.77 -14.09
N CYS A 122 3.51 -3.06 -15.10
CA CYS A 122 4.71 -3.89 -14.96
C CYS A 122 5.55 -3.45 -13.75
N PHE A 123 6.07 -4.41 -12.98
CA PHE A 123 6.89 -4.12 -11.79
C PHE A 123 6.15 -3.33 -10.70
N GLY A 124 4.81 -3.29 -10.72
CA GLY A 124 4.01 -2.51 -9.78
C GLY A 124 4.21 -2.93 -8.31
N VAL A 125 4.59 -4.19 -8.05
CA VAL A 125 4.88 -4.65 -6.69
C VAL A 125 6.01 -3.88 -6.01
N HIS A 126 6.95 -3.32 -6.80
CA HIS A 126 8.13 -2.63 -6.30
C HIS A 126 7.81 -1.31 -5.58
N VAL A 127 6.59 -0.77 -5.69
CA VAL A 127 6.15 0.34 -4.83
C VAL A 127 6.27 0.00 -3.34
N SER A 128 6.17 -1.28 -2.99
CA SER A 128 6.35 -1.75 -1.61
C SER A 128 7.78 -1.63 -1.08
N SER A 129 8.78 -1.44 -1.94
CA SER A 129 10.20 -1.35 -1.54
C SER A 129 10.53 -0.11 -0.70
N ASN A 130 9.68 0.91 -0.73
CA ASN A 130 9.87 2.17 0.00
C ASN A 130 9.12 2.21 1.34
N ILE A 131 8.38 1.16 1.69
CA ILE A 131 7.59 1.16 2.91
C ILE A 131 8.50 1.06 4.13
N SER A 132 8.26 1.94 5.09
CA SER A 132 9.04 2.08 6.32
C SER A 132 8.18 1.69 7.52
N LEU A 133 8.75 0.96 8.48
CA LEU A 133 8.09 0.67 9.75
C LEU A 133 7.85 1.91 10.61
N PHE A 134 8.61 2.98 10.36
CA PHE A 134 8.50 4.24 11.09
C PHE A 134 7.37 5.12 10.58
N ASP A 135 6.77 4.72 9.47
CA ASP A 135 5.65 5.40 8.84
C ASP A 135 4.37 4.56 8.96
N ARG A 136 3.25 5.16 8.59
CA ARG A 136 1.97 4.45 8.48
C ARG A 136 1.92 3.68 7.17
N ALA A 137 1.22 2.54 7.14
CA ALA A 137 1.08 1.74 5.94
C ALA A 137 0.46 2.58 4.79
N PRO A 138 1.02 2.53 3.56
CA PRO A 138 0.46 3.27 2.43
C PRO A 138 -0.83 2.67 1.88
N TYR A 139 -1.15 1.42 2.22
CA TYR A 139 -2.37 0.73 1.82
C TYR A 139 -2.58 -0.47 2.73
N TRP A 140 -3.80 -0.98 2.84
CA TRP A 140 -4.10 -2.24 3.51
C TRP A 140 -3.53 -3.43 2.73
N GLY A 141 -3.64 -3.39 1.41
CA GLY A 141 -3.06 -4.37 0.51
C GLY A 141 -2.86 -3.82 -0.90
N ILE A 142 -2.01 -4.50 -1.66
CA ILE A 142 -1.75 -4.19 -3.06
C ILE A 142 -1.89 -5.46 -3.90
N ILE A 143 -2.52 -5.34 -5.07
CA ILE A 143 -2.49 -6.34 -6.14
C ILE A 143 -1.68 -5.79 -7.29
N ALA A 144 -0.55 -6.40 -7.63
CA ALA A 144 0.32 -5.90 -8.69
C ALA A 144 1.21 -7.01 -9.26
N PRO A 145 1.71 -6.88 -10.50
CA PRO A 145 2.66 -7.84 -11.03
C PRO A 145 4.08 -7.58 -10.49
N GLU A 146 4.81 -8.67 -10.23
CA GLU A 146 6.24 -8.59 -9.88
C GLU A 146 7.12 -8.30 -11.11
N LYS A 147 6.68 -8.74 -12.28
CA LYS A 147 7.42 -8.64 -13.55
C LYS A 147 6.54 -8.04 -14.65
N GLU A 148 6.99 -8.14 -15.89
CA GLU A 148 6.17 -7.78 -17.05
C GLU A 148 4.95 -8.69 -17.17
N ILE A 149 3.82 -8.12 -17.59
CA ILE A 149 2.54 -8.83 -17.74
C ILE A 149 1.85 -8.36 -19.02
N LEU A 150 1.15 -9.26 -19.71
CA LEU A 150 0.45 -8.93 -20.94
C LEU A 150 -0.91 -8.27 -20.62
N PRO A 151 -1.38 -7.30 -21.44
CA PRO A 151 -2.67 -6.64 -21.21
C PRO A 151 -3.88 -7.59 -21.17
N ASN A 152 -3.84 -8.71 -21.90
CA ASN A 152 -4.91 -9.71 -21.87
C ASN A 152 -4.93 -10.51 -20.55
N ASP A 153 -3.75 -10.75 -19.96
CA ASP A 153 -3.63 -11.47 -18.69
C ASP A 153 -4.07 -10.57 -17.53
N ILE A 154 -3.72 -9.27 -17.58
CA ILE A 154 -4.26 -8.24 -16.67
C ILE A 154 -5.78 -8.25 -16.74
N LEU A 155 -6.36 -8.00 -17.91
CA LEU A 155 -7.80 -7.84 -18.05
C LEU A 155 -8.56 -9.09 -17.59
N SER A 156 -8.15 -10.27 -18.07
CA SER A 156 -8.81 -11.52 -17.69
C SER A 156 -8.73 -11.82 -16.19
N THR A 157 -7.56 -11.59 -15.57
CA THR A 157 -7.37 -11.81 -14.13
C THR A 157 -8.19 -10.81 -13.31
N LEU A 158 -8.16 -9.53 -13.67
CA LEU A 158 -8.89 -8.49 -12.95
C LEU A 158 -10.40 -8.61 -13.12
N THR A 159 -10.91 -8.93 -14.32
CA THR A 159 -12.34 -9.22 -14.51
C THR A 159 -12.77 -10.38 -13.62
N ARG A 160 -11.99 -11.46 -13.53
CA ARG A 160 -12.26 -12.58 -12.61
C ARG A 160 -12.23 -12.15 -11.15
N PHE A 161 -11.22 -11.38 -10.76
CA PHE A 161 -11.06 -10.85 -9.40
C PHE A 161 -12.25 -10.02 -8.98
N TYR A 162 -12.63 -9.02 -9.78
CA TYR A 162 -13.75 -8.16 -9.44
C TYR A 162 -15.09 -8.90 -9.53
N THR A 163 -15.27 -9.82 -10.48
CA THR A 163 -16.48 -10.66 -10.51
C THR A 163 -16.63 -11.44 -9.20
N GLN A 164 -15.53 -12.00 -8.69
CA GLN A 164 -15.55 -12.71 -7.41
C GLN A 164 -15.79 -11.76 -6.24
N LEU A 165 -15.19 -10.56 -6.25
CA LEU A 165 -15.43 -9.54 -5.25
C LEU A 165 -16.90 -9.06 -5.23
N TYR A 166 -17.54 -9.00 -6.40
CA TYR A 166 -18.96 -8.66 -6.57
C TYR A 166 -19.90 -9.79 -6.17
N THR A 167 -19.55 -11.05 -6.37
CA THR A 167 -20.47 -12.18 -6.16
C THR A 167 -20.27 -12.93 -4.85
N SER A 168 -19.07 -12.88 -4.27
CA SER A 168 -18.77 -13.63 -3.05
C SER A 168 -19.24 -12.90 -1.78
N GLU A 169 -19.82 -13.68 -0.87
CA GLU A 169 -20.01 -13.27 0.53
C GLU A 169 -18.80 -13.64 1.41
N GLU A 170 -17.91 -14.53 0.91
CA GLU A 170 -16.76 -15.07 1.63
C GLU A 170 -15.41 -14.60 1.06
N SER A 171 -14.48 -14.22 1.95
CA SER A 171 -13.15 -13.69 1.61
C SER A 171 -12.22 -14.68 0.90
N ASN A 172 -12.45 -15.99 1.04
CA ASN A 172 -11.56 -17.04 0.49
C ASN A 172 -11.57 -17.07 -1.05
N GLY A 173 -12.64 -16.60 -1.69
CA GLY A 173 -12.73 -16.52 -3.14
C GLY A 173 -11.75 -15.52 -3.75
N LEU A 174 -11.37 -14.48 -3.01
CA LEU A 174 -10.57 -13.37 -3.55
C LEU A 174 -9.16 -13.81 -3.95
N LEU A 175 -8.45 -14.51 -3.04
CA LEU A 175 -7.12 -15.07 -3.33
C LEU A 175 -7.16 -16.13 -4.43
N ALA A 176 -8.21 -16.96 -4.45
CA ALA A 176 -8.37 -17.99 -5.49
C ALA A 176 -8.49 -17.36 -6.89
N SER A 177 -9.07 -16.16 -6.99
CA SER A 177 -9.21 -15.43 -8.25
C SER A 177 -7.87 -14.93 -8.82
N LEU A 178 -6.82 -14.85 -8.01
CA LEU A 178 -5.47 -14.46 -8.42
C LEU A 178 -4.55 -15.67 -8.64
N GLN A 179 -4.98 -16.87 -8.24
CA GLN A 179 -4.18 -18.08 -8.34
C GLN A 179 -3.80 -18.37 -9.80
N GLY A 180 -2.50 -18.64 -10.02
CA GLY A 180 -1.94 -18.92 -11.35
C GLY A 180 -1.82 -17.71 -12.27
N SER A 181 -2.12 -16.51 -11.78
CA SER A 181 -1.84 -15.25 -12.49
C SER A 181 -0.46 -14.70 -12.10
N GLU A 182 0.02 -13.73 -12.89
CA GLU A 182 1.24 -12.98 -12.59
C GLU A 182 0.99 -11.79 -11.63
N LEU A 183 -0.25 -11.62 -11.15
CA LEU A 183 -0.60 -10.61 -10.14
C LEU A 183 -0.45 -11.20 -8.74
N GLU A 184 0.37 -10.55 -7.92
CA GLU A 184 0.54 -10.89 -6.52
C GLU A 184 -0.38 -10.05 -5.65
N PHE A 185 -0.87 -10.62 -4.55
CA PHE A 185 -1.53 -9.88 -3.49
C PHE A 185 -0.65 -9.81 -2.25
N ILE A 186 -0.20 -8.61 -1.90
CA ILE A 186 0.64 -8.35 -0.74
C ILE A 186 -0.13 -7.49 0.24
N THR A 187 -0.23 -7.96 1.48
CA THR A 187 -0.86 -7.20 2.57
C THR A 187 0.16 -6.35 3.32
N SER A 188 -0.33 -5.27 3.93
CA SER A 188 0.42 -4.48 4.90
C SER A 188 0.91 -5.31 6.09
N GLU A 189 0.16 -6.34 6.53
CA GLU A 189 0.61 -7.30 7.54
C GLU A 189 1.85 -8.08 7.12
N TRP A 190 1.86 -8.61 5.89
CA TRP A 190 3.04 -9.30 5.37
C TRP A 190 4.25 -8.37 5.32
N PHE A 191 4.05 -7.14 4.84
CA PHE A 191 5.12 -6.14 4.79
C PHE A 191 5.65 -5.81 6.19
N PHE A 192 4.73 -5.53 7.13
CA PHE A 192 5.07 -5.22 8.51
C PHE A 192 5.91 -6.33 9.15
N VAL A 193 5.51 -7.59 9.00
CA VAL A 193 6.28 -8.74 9.51
C VAL A 193 7.68 -8.78 8.88
N LYS A 194 7.77 -8.66 7.55
CA LYS A 194 9.05 -8.71 6.83
C LYS A 194 9.98 -7.58 7.28
N ALA A 195 9.48 -6.36 7.34
CA ALA A 195 10.24 -5.20 7.74
C ALA A 195 10.62 -5.27 9.23
N PHE A 196 9.72 -5.73 10.12
CA PHE A 196 10.03 -5.88 11.54
C PHE A 196 11.08 -6.97 11.80
N LYS A 197 11.04 -8.09 11.06
CA LYS A 197 12.11 -9.09 11.08
C LYS A 197 13.44 -8.50 10.64
N TYR A 198 13.46 -7.76 9.53
CA TYR A 198 14.66 -7.05 9.07
C TYR A 198 15.15 -6.05 10.11
N TYR A 199 14.23 -5.33 10.77
CA TYR A 199 14.58 -4.40 11.84
C TYR A 199 15.27 -5.12 13.00
N ILE A 200 14.75 -6.27 13.43
CA ILE A 200 15.40 -7.09 14.46
C ILE A 200 16.77 -7.58 13.98
N THR A 201 16.87 -8.17 12.79
CA THR A 201 18.12 -8.79 12.33
C THR A 201 19.24 -7.78 12.07
N GLU A 202 18.93 -6.62 11.49
CA GLU A 202 19.95 -5.64 11.13
C GLU A 202 20.20 -4.63 12.24
N PHE A 203 19.17 -4.18 12.96
CA PHE A 203 19.33 -3.13 13.98
C PHE A 203 19.53 -3.64 15.41
N CYS A 204 19.34 -4.94 15.68
CA CYS A 204 19.73 -5.54 16.96
C CYS A 204 21.13 -6.20 16.93
N ASN A 205 21.87 -6.12 15.81
CA ASN A 205 23.29 -6.49 15.74
C ASN A 205 24.17 -5.37 16.35
N ASP A 206 25.08 -5.74 17.26
CA ASP A 206 25.84 -4.80 18.12
C ASP A 206 26.71 -3.78 17.37
N THR A 207 27.10 -4.08 16.13
CA THR A 207 27.99 -3.24 15.32
C THR A 207 27.31 -1.95 14.83
N ASP A 208 26.04 -2.00 14.44
CA ASP A 208 25.29 -0.84 13.89
C ASP A 208 24.73 0.10 14.96
N LEU A 209 24.49 -0.44 16.17
CA LEU A 209 24.10 0.36 17.33
C LEU A 209 25.15 1.41 17.68
N THR A 210 26.43 1.08 17.52
CA THR A 210 27.53 1.99 17.83
C THR A 210 27.56 3.18 16.87
N ILE A 211 27.32 2.97 15.58
CA ILE A 211 27.23 4.04 14.58
C ILE A 211 26.03 4.95 14.87
N LYS A 212 24.88 4.38 15.26
CA LYS A 212 23.66 5.14 15.60
C LYS A 212 23.78 5.92 16.91
N VAL A 213 24.41 5.36 17.93
CA VAL A 213 24.73 6.06 19.18
C VAL A 213 25.55 7.31 18.87
N ASN A 214 26.56 7.19 18.02
CA ASN A 214 27.39 8.33 17.60
C ASN A 214 26.58 9.38 16.82
N SER A 215 25.70 8.95 15.92
CA SER A 215 24.82 9.86 15.17
C SER A 215 23.85 10.64 16.07
N ILE A 216 23.25 9.98 17.07
CA ILE A 216 22.36 10.64 18.05
C ILE A 216 23.13 11.60 18.94
N LYS A 217 24.30 11.21 19.44
CA LYS A 217 25.17 12.11 20.19
C LYS A 217 25.52 13.37 19.40
N ASN A 218 25.86 13.22 18.12
CA ASN A 218 26.15 14.36 17.24
C ASN A 218 24.95 15.30 17.08
N LYS A 219 23.71 14.77 16.99
CA LYS A 219 22.49 15.60 16.96
C LYS A 219 22.25 16.35 18.28
N LEU A 220 22.48 15.70 19.42
CA LEU A 220 22.33 16.33 20.74
C LEU A 220 23.37 17.45 20.95
N ILE A 221 24.62 17.23 20.52
CA ILE A 221 25.66 18.28 20.52
C ILE A 221 25.24 19.45 19.63
N ALA A 222 24.73 19.19 18.42
CA ALA A 222 24.27 20.22 17.51
C ALA A 222 23.07 21.02 18.07
N GLN A 223 22.32 20.45 19.01
CA GLN A 223 21.22 21.10 19.73
C GLN A 223 21.67 21.79 21.03
N GLY A 224 22.98 21.83 21.32
CA GLY A 224 23.55 22.53 22.47
C GLY A 224 23.51 21.75 23.78
N VAL A 225 23.28 20.43 23.74
CA VAL A 225 23.31 19.57 24.93
C VAL A 225 24.77 19.34 25.34
N ILE A 226 25.12 19.74 26.58
CA ILE A 226 26.49 19.67 27.11
C ILE A 226 26.75 18.32 27.79
N ASP A 227 25.74 17.76 28.47
CA ASP A 227 25.83 16.47 29.14
C ASP A 227 25.16 15.38 28.30
N LEU A 228 25.97 14.52 27.69
CA LEU A 228 25.49 13.50 26.77
C LEU A 228 25.16 12.21 27.53
N PRO A 229 24.03 11.56 27.22
CA PRO A 229 23.72 10.27 27.82
C PRO A 229 24.79 9.23 27.46
N GLY A 230 25.07 8.33 28.41
CA GLY A 230 26.00 7.23 28.21
C GLY A 230 25.57 6.31 27.06
N ASP A 231 26.52 5.66 26.39
CA ASP A 231 26.24 4.78 25.24
C ASP A 231 25.23 3.70 25.58
N GLU A 232 25.30 3.14 26.78
CA GLU A 232 24.35 2.15 27.31
C GLU A 232 22.91 2.69 27.39
N ILE A 233 22.72 3.94 27.82
CA ILE A 233 21.40 4.58 27.91
C ILE A 233 20.84 4.83 26.52
N ILE A 234 21.68 5.34 25.61
CA ILE A 234 21.27 5.56 24.20
C ILE A 234 20.98 4.23 23.53
N LYS A 235 21.78 3.19 23.77
CA LYS A 235 21.53 1.82 23.30
C LYS A 235 20.24 1.26 23.89
N CYS A 236 19.91 1.54 25.15
CA CYS A 236 18.67 1.09 25.81
C CYS A 236 17.42 1.79 25.23
N VAL A 237 17.54 3.06 24.83
CA VAL A 237 16.49 3.78 24.08
C VAL A 237 16.39 3.29 22.63
N LEU A 238 17.52 2.87 22.03
CA LEU A 238 17.63 2.38 20.65
C LEU A 238 17.31 0.89 20.47
N LYS A 239 17.49 0.08 21.51
CA LYS A 239 17.09 -1.32 21.62
C LYS A 239 15.83 -1.41 22.49
N PRO A 240 14.66 -1.36 21.88
CA PRO A 240 13.48 -1.90 22.49
C PRO A 240 13.31 -3.30 21.91
N GLU A 241 14.03 -4.26 22.50
CA GLU A 241 13.79 -5.68 22.28
C GLU A 241 12.50 -6.06 23.03
N GLY A 242 11.60 -6.77 22.37
CA GLY A 242 10.41 -7.35 23.01
C GLY A 242 9.07 -6.91 22.45
N GLU A 243 8.05 -7.52 23.02
CA GLU A 243 6.64 -7.43 22.64
C GLU A 243 6.10 -5.98 22.64
N GLU A 244 6.52 -5.15 23.59
CA GLU A 244 6.06 -3.76 23.70
C GLU A 244 6.42 -2.93 22.46
N ARG A 245 7.64 -3.09 21.93
CA ARG A 245 8.05 -2.34 20.73
C ARG A 245 7.30 -2.80 19.51
N PHE A 246 7.15 -4.11 19.37
CA PHE A 246 6.38 -4.69 18.29
C PHE A 246 4.99 -4.05 18.24
N TYR A 247 4.30 -3.98 19.38
CA TYR A 247 3.00 -3.33 19.46
C TYR A 247 3.05 -1.82 19.27
N SER A 248 4.12 -1.12 19.66
CA SER A 248 4.30 0.30 19.35
C SER A 248 4.39 0.55 17.83
N PHE A 249 5.22 -0.22 17.11
CA PHE A 249 5.29 -0.13 15.65
C PHE A 249 3.99 -0.55 14.99
N LEU A 250 3.37 -1.63 15.46
CA LEU A 250 2.10 -2.13 14.94
C LEU A 250 1.00 -1.07 15.08
N ASN A 251 0.85 -0.48 16.27
CA ASN A 251 -0.16 0.52 16.54
C ASN A 251 0.01 1.75 15.64
N HIS A 252 1.25 2.17 15.40
CA HIS A 252 1.54 3.26 14.48
C HIS A 252 1.29 2.87 13.01
N PHE A 253 1.87 1.76 12.57
CA PHE A 253 1.84 1.31 11.18
C PHE A 253 0.41 1.06 10.67
N PHE A 254 -0.42 0.41 11.49
CA PHE A 254 -1.83 0.12 11.18
C PHE A 254 -2.82 1.17 11.71
N MET A 255 -2.32 2.31 12.20
CA MET A 255 -3.14 3.45 12.58
C MET A 255 -4.10 3.18 13.74
N VAL A 256 -3.77 2.24 14.62
CA VAL A 256 -4.54 1.92 15.84
C VAL A 256 -4.57 3.11 16.81
N ASP A 257 -3.51 3.91 16.80
CA ASP A 257 -3.43 5.16 17.56
C ASP A 257 -4.40 6.25 17.10
N TYR A 258 -4.85 6.21 15.83
CA TYR A 258 -5.90 7.09 15.30
C TYR A 258 -7.28 6.43 15.30
N TYR A 259 -7.32 5.13 15.00
CA TYR A 259 -8.53 4.33 14.84
C TYR A 259 -8.38 3.03 15.63
N PRO A 260 -8.71 3.04 16.95
CA PRO A 260 -8.51 1.88 17.82
C PRO A 260 -9.17 0.60 17.30
N GLU A 261 -10.27 0.71 16.54
CA GLU A 261 -10.97 -0.39 15.90
C GLU A 261 -10.12 -1.16 14.88
N ASN A 262 -9.02 -0.59 14.40
CA ASN A 262 -8.11 -1.28 13.48
C ASN A 262 -7.41 -2.47 14.13
N ILE A 263 -7.36 -2.57 15.46
CA ILE A 263 -6.78 -3.73 16.14
C ILE A 263 -7.49 -5.04 15.75
N ASP A 264 -8.80 -4.99 15.49
CA ASP A 264 -9.61 -6.15 15.08
C ASP A 264 -9.29 -6.60 13.65
N LYS A 265 -8.58 -5.77 12.89
CA LYS A 265 -8.17 -6.06 11.52
C LYS A 265 -6.86 -6.81 11.42
N ILE A 266 -6.07 -6.83 12.50
CA ILE A 266 -4.68 -7.26 12.50
C ILE A 266 -4.60 -8.69 13.03
N SER A 267 -4.03 -9.60 12.25
CA SER A 267 -3.87 -11.01 12.64
C SER A 267 -2.47 -11.33 13.18
N VAL A 268 -1.45 -10.55 12.79
CA VAL A 268 -0.08 -10.72 13.27
C VAL A 268 0.05 -10.42 14.77
N LYS A 269 0.77 -11.29 15.47
CA LYS A 269 1.17 -11.13 16.88
C LYS A 269 2.68 -11.29 17.02
N TYR A 270 3.23 -10.82 18.13
CA TYR A 270 4.67 -10.91 18.39
C TYR A 270 5.19 -12.36 18.31
N ASP A 271 4.44 -13.30 18.90
CA ASP A 271 4.75 -14.75 18.88
C ASP A 271 4.78 -15.37 17.47
N HIS A 272 4.19 -14.73 16.45
CA HIS A 272 4.27 -15.22 15.07
C HIS A 272 5.62 -14.91 14.40
N ILE A 273 6.44 -14.07 15.03
CA ILE A 273 7.68 -13.52 14.45
C ILE A 273 8.91 -14.12 15.12
N ASN A 274 8.81 -14.49 16.40
CA ASN A 274 9.87 -15.09 17.20
C ASN A 274 9.62 -16.61 17.37
N PRO A 275 10.51 -17.51 16.89
CA PRO A 275 10.47 -18.92 17.24
C PRO A 275 10.94 -19.20 18.67
#